data_AF-A0A0F7CKK6-F1
#
_entry.id   AF-A0A0F7CKK6-F1
#
_cell.length_a   1.000
_cell.length_b   1.000
_cell.length_c   1.000
_cell.angle_alpha   90.00
_cell.angle_beta   90.00
_cell.angle_gamma   90.00
#
_symmetry.space_group_name_H-M   'P 1'
#
loop_
_entity.id
_entity.type
_entity.pdbx_description
1 polymer ?
#
loop_
_entity_poly.entity_id
_entity_poly.type
_entity_poly.pdbx_seq_one_letter_code
_entity_poly.pdbx_strand_id
1 'polypeptide(L)'
;MKITIKETGKSEALSIIDENTGVDFIQDFIGNYGALSDGQFTFDEETGTYIADQDTFDWWDKVVTDQTALEARIAELKEEHGYEAVDEVVNEATSVDLEDLAAAVNKALDEEFGEPAGK
;
A
#
# COMPACT_ATOMS: atom_id res chain seq x y z
N MET A 1 -0.31 11.42 -4.21
CA MET A 1 -0.20 12.45 -3.15
C MET A 1 1.18 13.09 -3.17
N LYS A 2 1.28 14.43 -3.28
CA LYS A 2 2.56 15.16 -3.26
C LYS A 2 2.97 15.52 -1.84
N ILE A 3 4.24 15.31 -1.52
CA ILE A 3 4.81 15.49 -0.19
C ILE A 3 6.09 16.32 -0.29
N THR A 4 6.26 17.27 0.63
CA THR A 4 7.49 18.03 0.83
C THR A 4 8.18 17.50 2.09
N ILE A 5 9.42 17.03 1.93
CA ILE A 5 10.22 16.51 3.05
C ILE A 5 10.78 17.69 3.86
N LYS A 6 10.43 17.75 5.14
CA LYS A 6 10.73 18.87 6.03
C LYS A 6 12.23 19.18 6.13
N GLU A 7 13.07 18.15 6.21
CA GLU A 7 14.51 18.29 6.43
C GLU A 7 15.25 18.82 5.20
N THR A 8 14.75 18.49 4.01
CA THR A 8 15.47 18.74 2.74
C THR A 8 14.77 19.74 1.83
N GLY A 9 13.48 20.00 2.05
CA GLY A 9 12.61 20.76 1.16
C GLY A 9 12.34 20.07 -0.18
N LYS A 10 12.74 18.81 -0.35
CA LYS A 10 12.50 18.05 -1.58
C LYS A 10 11.03 17.70 -1.70
N SER A 11 10.52 17.74 -2.93
CA SER A 11 9.18 17.27 -3.25
C SER A 11 9.25 15.85 -3.80
N GLU A 12 8.53 14.94 -3.16
CA GLU A 12 8.33 13.55 -3.52
C GLU A 12 6.83 13.26 -3.71
N ALA A 13 6.49 12.07 -4.18
CA ALA A 13 5.11 11.66 -4.34
C ALA A 13 4.90 10.18 -4.05
N LEU A 14 3.80 9.87 -3.36
CA LEU A 14 3.28 8.52 -3.17
C LEU A 14 2.07 8.31 -4.08
N SER A 15 1.84 7.09 -4.56
CA SER A 15 0.70 6.75 -5.44
C SER A 15 0.35 5.28 -5.30
N ILE A 16 -0.94 4.95 -5.29
CA ILE A 16 -1.46 3.59 -5.44
C ILE A 16 -2.58 3.66 -6.46
N ILE A 17 -2.39 3.05 -7.62
CA ILE A 17 -3.31 3.14 -8.75
C ILE A 17 -4.06 1.82 -8.87
N ASP A 18 -5.39 1.87 -8.78
CA ASP A 18 -6.23 0.74 -9.15
C ASP A 18 -6.17 0.56 -10.67
N GLU A 19 -5.60 -0.56 -11.12
CA GLU A 19 -5.41 -0.85 -12.55
C GLU A 19 -6.74 -0.95 -13.33
N ASN A 20 -7.85 -1.26 -12.68
CA ASN A 20 -9.16 -1.40 -13.32
C ASN A 20 -9.80 -0.04 -13.62
N THR A 21 -9.59 0.93 -12.73
CA THR A 21 -10.25 2.25 -12.79
C THR A 21 -9.31 3.38 -13.17
N GLY A 22 -8.00 3.18 -13.03
CA GLY A 22 -6.96 4.20 -13.17
C GLY A 22 -6.97 5.26 -12.08
N VAL A 23 -7.71 5.05 -11.00
CA VAL A 23 -7.85 5.99 -9.89
C VAL A 23 -6.67 5.83 -8.94
N ASP A 24 -5.97 6.93 -8.65
CA ASP A 24 -4.98 6.99 -7.56
C ASP A 24 -5.71 7.22 -6.24
N PHE A 25 -5.74 6.20 -5.39
CA PHE A 25 -6.45 6.22 -4.10
C PHE A 25 -5.50 6.35 -2.90
N ILE A 26 -4.23 6.70 -3.12
CA ILE A 26 -3.23 6.84 -2.06
C ILE A 26 -3.68 7.70 -0.87
N GLN A 27 -4.39 8.79 -1.14
CA GLN A 27 -4.83 9.69 -0.07
C GLN A 27 -5.90 9.04 0.82
N ASP A 28 -6.80 8.25 0.22
CA ASP A 28 -7.81 7.50 0.96
C ASP A 28 -7.15 6.36 1.76
N PHE A 29 -6.17 5.67 1.17
CA PHE A 29 -5.39 4.64 1.85
C PHE A 29 -4.69 5.20 3.11
N ILE A 30 -3.89 6.25 2.97
CA ILE A 30 -3.20 6.91 4.10
C ILE A 30 -4.23 7.44 5.12
N GLY A 31 -5.33 8.02 4.64
CA GLY A 31 -6.39 8.58 5.47
C GLY A 31 -7.12 7.52 6.32
N ASN A 32 -7.37 6.33 5.77
CA ASN A 32 -8.04 5.23 6.48
C ASN A 32 -7.24 4.72 7.69
N TYR A 33 -5.92 4.89 7.67
CA TYR A 33 -5.03 4.58 8.79
C TYR A 33 -4.78 5.78 9.73
N GLY A 34 -5.50 6.89 9.52
CA GLY A 34 -5.46 8.05 10.41
C GLY A 34 -4.25 8.97 10.23
N ALA A 35 -3.32 8.66 9.33
CA ALA A 35 -2.06 9.40 9.17
C ALA A 35 -2.22 10.86 8.69
N LEU A 36 -3.37 11.18 8.09
CA LEU A 36 -3.73 12.56 7.75
C LEU A 36 -4.27 13.36 8.95
N SER A 37 -4.46 12.71 10.11
CA SER A 37 -5.11 13.28 11.30
C SER A 37 -4.29 13.16 12.58
N ASP A 38 -3.26 12.33 12.60
CA ASP A 38 -2.42 12.07 13.78
C ASP A 38 -1.13 12.91 13.83
N GLY A 39 -0.88 13.71 12.79
CA GLY A 39 0.27 14.61 12.69
C GLY A 39 1.44 14.06 11.87
N GLN A 40 1.36 12.85 11.31
CA GLN A 40 2.35 12.33 10.36
C GLN A 40 2.46 13.20 9.11
N PHE A 41 1.31 13.63 8.57
CA PHE A 41 1.23 14.57 7.46
C PHE A 41 0.55 15.87 7.87
N THR A 42 1.17 17.00 7.55
CA THR A 42 0.56 18.34 7.69
C THR A 42 0.31 18.94 6.32
N PHE A 43 -0.92 19.32 6.02
CA PHE A 43 -1.22 19.99 4.75
C PHE A 43 -0.76 21.45 4.78
N ASP A 44 0.01 21.85 3.77
CA ASP A 44 0.43 23.22 3.54
C ASP A 44 -0.46 23.87 2.47
N GLU A 45 -1.32 24.80 2.91
CA GLU A 45 -2.24 25.52 2.03
C GLU A 45 -1.55 26.44 1.03
N GLU A 46 -0.32 26.92 1.31
CA GLU A 46 0.40 27.83 0.42
C GLU A 46 0.94 27.11 -0.80
N THR A 47 1.49 25.91 -0.60
CA THR A 47 2.05 25.08 -1.68
C THR A 47 1.07 24.05 -2.24
N GLY A 48 0.00 23.75 -1.50
CA GLY A 48 -0.95 22.69 -1.84
C GLY A 48 -0.33 21.29 -1.74
N THR A 49 0.66 21.11 -0.86
CA THR A 49 1.36 19.84 -0.64
C THR A 49 1.25 19.39 0.81
N TYR A 50 1.42 18.10 1.07
CA TYR A 50 1.59 17.63 2.44
C TYR A 50 3.05 17.76 2.85
N ILE A 51 3.30 17.93 4.14
CA ILE A 51 4.63 17.98 4.75
C ILE A 51 4.76 16.79 5.69
N ALA A 52 5.88 16.08 5.59
CA ALA A 52 6.28 15.01 6.50
C ALA A 52 7.79 15.10 6.77
N ASP A 53 8.26 14.45 7.83
CA ASP A 53 9.70 14.19 7.99
C ASP A 53 10.15 13.02 7.11
N GLN A 54 11.46 12.91 6.92
CA GLN A 54 12.07 11.86 6.09
C GLN A 54 11.69 10.45 6.55
N ASP A 55 11.70 10.18 7.85
CA ASP A 55 11.42 8.83 8.40
C ASP A 55 9.96 8.43 8.14
N THR A 56 9.02 9.37 8.31
CA THR A 56 7.59 9.17 7.99
C THR A 56 7.40 8.90 6.50
N PHE A 57 8.06 9.68 5.64
CA PHE A 57 7.99 9.46 4.19
C PHE A 57 8.55 8.09 3.82
N ASP A 58 9.74 7.73 4.29
CA ASP A 58 10.41 6.47 3.96
C ASP A 58 9.57 5.26 4.42
N TRP A 59 8.93 5.35 5.58
CA TRP A 59 8.03 4.31 6.07
C TRP A 59 6.79 4.15 5.17
N TRP A 60 6.13 5.26 4.83
CA TRP A 60 4.97 5.22 3.92
C TRP A 60 5.33 4.81 2.49
N ASP A 61 6.49 5.23 1.98
CA ASP A 61 6.99 4.82 0.67
C ASP A 61 7.18 3.30 0.59
N LYS A 62 7.73 2.70 1.64
CA LYS A 62 7.82 1.25 1.77
C LYS A 62 6.44 0.58 1.79
N VAL A 63 5.53 1.03 2.65
CA VAL A 63 4.17 0.46 2.75
C VAL A 63 3.44 0.54 1.42
N VAL A 64 3.51 1.68 0.74
CA VAL A 64 2.88 1.92 -0.56
C VAL A 64 3.47 1.04 -1.65
N THR A 65 4.80 0.90 -1.68
CA THR A 65 5.49 0.03 -2.63
C THR A 65 5.07 -1.43 -2.45
N ASP A 66 5.06 -1.91 -1.22
CA ASP A 66 4.69 -3.30 -0.92
C ASP A 66 3.20 -3.56 -1.21
N GLN A 67 2.32 -2.61 -0.87
CA GLN A 67 0.88 -2.71 -1.16
C GLN A 67 0.60 -2.74 -2.66
N THR A 68 1.25 -1.87 -3.44
CA THR A 68 1.08 -1.83 -4.90
C THR A 68 1.52 -3.15 -5.55
N ALA A 69 2.65 -3.70 -5.11
CA ALA A 69 3.13 -4.99 -5.59
C ALA A 69 2.18 -6.15 -5.21
N LEU A 70 1.62 -6.11 -3.99
CA LEU A 70 0.63 -7.09 -3.57
C LEU A 70 -0.66 -7.02 -4.40
N GLU A 71 -1.18 -5.83 -4.70
CA GLU A 71 -2.41 -5.67 -5.48
C GLU A 71 -2.27 -6.21 -6.90
N ALA A 72 -1.14 -5.93 -7.57
CA ALA A 72 -0.83 -6.50 -8.88
C ALA A 72 -0.82 -8.04 -8.83
N ARG A 73 -0.16 -8.61 -7.80
CA ARG A 73 -0.12 -10.07 -7.61
C ARG A 73 -1.51 -10.67 -7.34
N ILE A 74 -2.33 -10.01 -6.51
CA ILE A 74 -3.71 -10.45 -6.24
C ILE A 74 -4.53 -10.43 -7.53
N ALA A 75 -4.37 -9.40 -8.37
CA ALA A 75 -5.05 -9.33 -9.66
C ALA A 75 -4.69 -10.51 -10.56
N GLU A 76 -3.40 -10.83 -10.70
CA GLU A 76 -2.93 -12.00 -11.46
C GLU A 76 -3.51 -13.32 -10.92
N LEU A 77 -3.47 -13.54 -9.60
CA LEU A 77 -4.01 -14.75 -8.99
C LEU A 77 -5.54 -14.84 -9.14
N LYS A 78 -6.26 -13.71 -9.13
CA LYS A 78 -7.71 -13.67 -9.37
C LYS A 78 -8.06 -14.08 -10.80
N GLU A 79 -7.21 -13.77 -11.78
CA GLU A 79 -7.37 -14.26 -13.15
C GLU A 79 -7.16 -15.77 -13.27
N GLU A 80 -6.21 -16.34 -12.52
CA GLU A 80 -5.86 -17.76 -12.58
C GLU A 80 -6.79 -18.67 -11.75
N HIS A 81 -7.05 -18.31 -10.49
CA HIS A 81 -7.76 -19.14 -9.52
C HIS A 81 -9.20 -18.69 -9.25
N GLY A 82 -9.58 -17.52 -9.76
CA GLY A 82 -10.90 -16.92 -9.58
C GLY A 82 -10.99 -16.02 -8.35
N TYR A 83 -11.88 -15.04 -8.44
CA TYR A 83 -12.04 -13.99 -7.43
C TYR A 83 -12.30 -14.53 -6.02
N GLU A 84 -13.29 -15.42 -5.86
CA GLU A 84 -13.77 -15.85 -4.53
C GLU A 84 -12.69 -16.56 -3.73
N ALA A 85 -11.91 -17.45 -4.35
CA ALA A 85 -10.86 -18.21 -3.69
C ALA A 85 -9.73 -17.30 -3.19
N VAL A 86 -9.29 -16.35 -4.02
CA VAL A 86 -8.21 -15.43 -3.65
C VAL A 86 -8.67 -14.45 -2.57
N ASP A 87 -9.90 -13.94 -2.67
CA ASP A 87 -10.44 -12.97 -1.70
C ASP A 87 -10.57 -13.56 -0.29
N GLU A 88 -10.94 -14.85 -0.17
CA GLU A 88 -11.00 -15.57 1.10
C GLU A 88 -9.63 -15.57 1.81
N VAL A 89 -8.57 -15.99 1.10
CA VAL A 89 -7.19 -16.04 1.64
C VAL A 89 -6.69 -14.65 2.06
N VAL A 90 -6.94 -13.65 1.23
CA VAL A 90 -6.52 -12.26 1.52
C VAL A 90 -7.18 -11.76 2.80
N ASN A 91 -8.50 -11.92 2.92
CA ASN A 91 -9.26 -11.44 4.07
C ASN A 91 -8.78 -12.06 5.40
N GLU A 92 -8.45 -13.35 5.40
CA GLU A 92 -7.94 -14.05 6.59
C GLU A 92 -6.56 -13.57 7.05
N ALA A 93 -5.72 -13.11 6.11
CA ALA A 93 -4.35 -12.68 6.37
C ALA A 93 -4.22 -11.20 6.80
N THR A 94 -5.31 -10.42 6.81
CA THR A 94 -5.27 -8.97 7.04
C THR A 94 -5.18 -8.53 8.51
N SER A 95 -5.28 -9.45 9.46
CA SER A 95 -5.28 -9.14 10.91
C SER A 95 -3.86 -8.94 11.49
N VAL A 96 -3.06 -8.10 10.84
CA VAL A 96 -1.67 -7.79 11.23
C VAL A 96 -1.42 -6.28 11.17
N ASP A 97 -0.27 -5.83 11.67
CA ASP A 97 0.15 -4.44 11.56
C ASP A 97 0.39 -4.05 10.09
N LEU A 98 0.17 -2.78 9.75
CA LEU A 98 0.20 -2.31 8.36
C LEU A 98 1.54 -2.58 7.66
N GLU A 99 2.65 -2.47 8.37
CA GLU A 99 3.99 -2.75 7.84
C GLU A 99 4.22 -4.23 7.50
N ASP A 100 3.45 -5.14 8.12
CA ASP A 100 3.53 -6.58 7.90
C ASP A 100 2.44 -7.09 6.96
N LEU A 101 1.40 -6.29 6.67
CA LEU A 101 0.23 -6.68 5.90
C LEU A 101 0.59 -7.31 4.56
N ALA A 102 1.41 -6.61 3.76
CA ALA A 102 1.77 -7.09 2.44
C ALA A 102 2.52 -8.43 2.50
N ALA A 103 3.43 -8.59 3.47
CA ALA A 103 4.20 -9.82 3.65
C ALA A 103 3.32 -10.98 4.14
N ALA A 104 2.40 -10.72 5.08
CA ALA A 104 1.47 -11.72 5.61
C ALA A 104 0.53 -12.26 4.52
N VAL A 105 -0.06 -11.38 3.71
CA VAL A 105 -0.94 -11.78 2.61
C VAL A 105 -0.16 -12.54 1.54
N ASN A 106 1.02 -12.06 1.13
CA ASN A 106 1.86 -12.79 0.17
C ASN A 106 2.16 -14.22 0.62
N LYS A 107 2.50 -14.38 1.91
CA LYS A 107 2.75 -15.70 2.49
C LYS A 107 1.52 -16.60 2.45
N ALA A 108 0.34 -16.09 2.79
CA ALA A 108 -0.90 -16.86 2.74
C ALA A 108 -1.25 -17.29 1.30
N LEU A 109 -1.03 -16.39 0.32
CA LEU A 109 -1.19 -16.70 -1.10
C LEU A 109 -0.19 -17.74 -1.58
N ASP A 110 1.06 -17.71 -1.10
CA ASP A 110 2.07 -18.75 -1.38
C ASP A 110 1.67 -20.11 -0.79
N GLU A 111 1.08 -20.13 0.41
CA GLU A 111 0.65 -21.36 1.07
C GLU A 111 -0.55 -22.02 0.37
N GLU A 112 -1.49 -21.24 -0.18
CA GLU A 112 -2.69 -21.75 -0.86
C GLU A 112 -2.46 -21.99 -2.37
N PHE A 113 -1.84 -21.04 -3.07
CA PHE A 113 -1.73 -21.01 -4.52
C PHE A 113 -0.30 -21.19 -5.05
N GLY A 114 0.72 -21.20 -4.18
CA GLY A 114 2.09 -21.41 -4.61
C GLY A 114 2.26 -22.75 -5.31
N GLU A 115 2.98 -22.76 -6.43
CA GLU A 115 3.38 -24.03 -7.05
C GLU A 115 4.16 -24.87 -6.02
N PRO A 116 3.92 -26.20 -5.92
CA PRO A 116 4.81 -27.04 -5.15
C PRO A 116 6.21 -26.91 -5.77
N ALA A 117 7.12 -26.27 -5.04
CA ALA A 117 8.50 -26.08 -5.46
C ALA A 117 9.12 -27.44 -5.80
N GLY A 118 9.14 -27.78 -7.10
CA GLY A 118 9.84 -28.92 -7.70
C GLY A 118 9.54 -30.31 -7.11
N LYS A 119 8.87 -31.15 -7.90
CA LYS A 119 9.20 -32.58 -7.94
C LYS A 119 10.07 -32.87 -9.16
#